data_AF-A0A966BCX8-F1
#
_entry.id   AF-A0A966BCX8-F1
#
_cell.length_a   1.000
_cell.length_b   1.000
_cell.length_c   1.000
_cell.angle_alpha   90.00
_cell.angle_beta   90.00
_cell.angle_gamma   90.00
#
_symmetry.space_group_name_H-M   'P 1'
#
loop_
_entity.id
_entity.type
_entity.pdbx_description
1 polymer ?
#
loop_
_entity_poly.entity_id
_entity_poly.type
_entity_poly.pdbx_seq_one_letter_code
_entity_poly.pdbx_strand_id
1 'polypeptide(L)'
;MANRGTFKENTAAAQQHLARFEAEPLGHFINGENLASESGTTFENRSPVDGSLLGIVASGGAADVARAADAAEEAFGAWSNLAGTERKRILHNVADLIIERQHEIAVTECMDTGQTMR
;
A
#
# COMPACT_ATOMS: atom_id res chain seq x y z
N MET A 1 25.93 10.56 -4.91
CA MET A 1 25.07 10.57 -3.70
C MET A 1 23.68 10.94 -4.17
N ALA A 2 22.68 10.06 -4.00
CA ALA A 2 21.31 10.40 -4.36
C ALA A 2 20.87 11.65 -3.59
N ASN A 3 20.23 12.60 -4.26
CA ASN A 3 19.73 13.82 -3.65
C ASN A 3 18.59 13.43 -2.69
N ARG A 4 18.86 13.45 -1.38
CA ARG A 4 17.95 12.95 -0.33
C ARG A 4 16.80 13.90 0.02
N GLY A 5 16.77 15.09 -0.57
CA GLY A 5 15.84 16.15 -0.19
C GLY A 5 16.05 16.63 1.25
N THR A 6 15.54 17.80 1.56
CA THR A 6 15.43 18.31 2.93
C THR A 6 14.22 17.67 3.62
N PHE A 7 14.18 17.74 4.96
CA PHE A 7 13.01 17.29 5.72
C PHE A 7 11.72 17.93 5.20
N LYS A 8 11.73 19.25 4.99
CA LYS A 8 10.58 20.00 4.49
C LYS A 8 10.12 19.52 3.11
N GLU A 9 11.04 19.27 2.18
CA GLU A 9 10.72 18.76 0.85
C GLU A 9 10.13 17.35 0.90
N ASN A 10 10.69 16.46 1.72
CA ASN A 10 10.20 15.09 1.85
C ASN A 10 8.83 15.02 2.54
N THR A 11 8.60 15.82 3.59
CA THR A 11 7.28 15.89 4.24
C THR A 11 6.22 16.44 3.28
N ALA A 12 6.56 17.47 2.48
CA ALA A 12 5.63 18.00 1.48
C ALA A 12 5.30 16.96 0.38
N ALA A 13 6.31 16.21 -0.09
CA ALA A 13 6.10 15.12 -1.03
C ALA A 13 5.22 14.02 -0.45
N ALA A 14 5.48 13.59 0.80
CA ALA A 14 4.66 12.60 1.48
C ALA A 14 3.20 13.05 1.59
N GLN A 15 2.96 14.30 2.00
CA GLN A 15 1.61 14.86 2.10
C GLN A 15 0.89 14.84 0.75
N GLN A 16 1.58 15.20 -0.34
CA GLN A 16 1.00 15.13 -1.69
C GLN A 16 0.60 13.70 -2.07
N HIS A 17 1.43 12.70 -1.75
CA HIS A 17 1.13 11.30 -2.06
C HIS A 17 0.03 10.71 -1.18
N LEU A 18 -0.05 11.13 0.09
CA LEU A 18 -1.04 10.67 1.06
C LEU A 18 -2.42 11.33 0.85
N ALA A 19 -2.48 12.50 0.23
CA ALA A 19 -3.73 13.22 -0.05
C ALA A 19 -4.79 12.36 -0.78
N ARG A 20 -4.36 11.38 -1.59
CA ARG A 20 -5.28 10.44 -2.27
C ARG A 20 -6.07 9.54 -1.32
N PHE A 21 -5.65 9.41 -0.07
CA PHE A 21 -6.29 8.61 0.98
C PHE A 21 -7.09 9.47 1.98
N GLU A 22 -7.19 10.79 1.76
CA GLU A 22 -8.00 11.68 2.60
C GLU A 22 -9.49 11.62 2.24
N ALA A 23 -9.82 11.40 0.96
CA ALA A 23 -11.19 11.48 0.46
C ALA A 23 -12.02 10.22 0.79
N GLU A 24 -11.40 9.04 0.74
CA GLU A 24 -12.05 7.76 1.01
C GLU A 24 -11.12 6.87 1.83
N PRO A 25 -11.66 6.03 2.73
CA PRO A 25 -10.85 5.07 3.48
C PRO A 25 -10.04 4.16 2.56
N LEU A 26 -8.79 3.89 2.93
CA LEU A 26 -7.98 2.86 2.30
C LEU A 26 -8.63 1.49 2.57
N GLY A 27 -9.23 0.92 1.52
CA GLY A 27 -9.90 -0.38 1.55
C GLY A 27 -8.95 -1.57 1.43
N HIS A 28 -9.53 -2.77 1.52
CA HIS A 28 -8.88 -4.03 1.18
C HIS A 28 -8.71 -4.14 -0.33
N PHE A 29 -7.62 -4.75 -0.80
CA PHE A 29 -7.47 -5.14 -2.20
C PHE A 29 -7.73 -6.64 -2.35
N ILE A 30 -8.96 -7.01 -2.73
CA ILE A 30 -9.42 -8.41 -2.80
C ILE A 30 -9.96 -8.66 -4.21
N ASN A 31 -9.51 -9.75 -4.84
CA ASN A 31 -9.92 -10.16 -6.18
C ASN A 31 -9.78 -9.05 -7.26
N GLY A 32 -8.74 -8.22 -7.15
CA GLY A 32 -8.48 -7.13 -8.10
C GLY A 32 -9.26 -5.84 -7.85
N GLU A 33 -10.04 -5.75 -6.77
CA GLU A 33 -10.89 -4.60 -6.45
C GLU A 33 -10.56 -4.01 -5.07
N ASN A 34 -10.79 -2.70 -4.92
CA ASN A 34 -10.74 -2.01 -3.63
C ASN A 34 -12.09 -2.13 -2.94
N LEU A 35 -12.13 -2.79 -1.77
CA LEU A 35 -13.35 -3.06 -1.02
C LEU A 35 -13.27 -2.47 0.38
N ALA A 36 -14.37 -1.89 0.86
CA ALA A 36 -14.52 -1.61 2.29
C ALA A 36 -14.59 -2.93 3.08
N SER A 37 -14.29 -2.86 4.38
CA SER A 37 -14.61 -3.96 5.29
C SER A 37 -16.09 -4.27 5.24
N GLU A 38 -16.45 -5.54 5.32
CA GLU A 38 -17.85 -5.98 5.30
C GLU A 38 -18.66 -5.40 6.47
N SER A 39 -18.03 -5.24 7.63
CA SER A 39 -18.61 -4.57 8.80
C SER A 39 -18.73 -3.04 8.66
N GLY A 40 -18.10 -2.44 7.65
CA GLY A 40 -17.89 -1.00 7.51
C GLY A 40 -16.94 -0.39 8.56
N THR A 41 -16.29 -1.21 9.40
CA THR A 41 -15.40 -0.69 10.46
C THR A 41 -14.10 -0.16 9.88
N THR A 42 -13.63 0.95 10.44
CA THR A 42 -12.37 1.60 10.06
C THR A 42 -11.57 2.01 11.29
N PHE A 43 -10.30 2.36 11.09
CA PHE A 43 -9.47 3.00 12.12
C PHE A 43 -8.64 4.13 11.52
N GLU A 44 -8.20 5.05 12.37
CA GLU A 44 -7.31 6.14 11.99
C GLU A 44 -5.87 5.63 11.89
N ASN A 45 -5.20 5.97 10.79
CA ASN A 45 -3.75 5.84 10.71
C ASN A 45 -3.10 7.20 11.02
N ARG A 46 -2.28 7.25 12.07
CA ARG A 46 -1.66 8.48 12.55
C ARG A 46 -0.14 8.37 12.51
N SER A 47 0.51 9.43 12.05
CA SER A 47 1.96 9.48 11.99
C SER A 47 2.58 9.45 13.39
N PRO A 48 3.60 8.61 13.63
CA PRO A 48 4.40 8.69 14.85
C PRO A 48 5.37 9.89 14.84
N VAL A 49 5.51 10.61 13.72
CA VAL A 49 6.42 11.77 13.60
C VAL A 49 5.89 12.97 14.38
N ASP A 50 4.59 13.25 14.23
CA ASP A 50 3.94 14.45 14.79
C ASP A 50 2.49 14.23 15.25
N GLY A 51 1.96 13.01 15.13
CA GLY A 51 0.58 12.66 15.48
C GLY A 51 -0.46 13.05 14.43
N SER A 52 -0.04 13.60 13.28
CA SER A 52 -0.94 13.95 12.18
C SER A 52 -1.73 12.74 11.67
N LEU A 53 -2.95 12.98 11.22
CA LEU A 53 -3.78 11.96 10.58
C LEU A 53 -3.29 11.75 9.15
N LEU A 54 -2.88 10.53 8.82
CA LEU A 54 -2.44 10.14 7.48
C LEU A 54 -3.60 9.66 6.61
N GLY A 55 -4.63 9.07 7.23
CA GLY A 55 -5.82 8.59 6.54
C GLY A 55 -6.68 7.68 7.42
N ILE A 56 -7.78 7.20 6.85
CA ILE A 56 -8.66 6.20 7.44
C ILE A 56 -8.43 4.87 6.73
N VAL A 57 -8.33 3.76 7.48
CA VAL A 57 -8.05 2.43 6.92
C VAL A 57 -9.17 1.47 7.30
N ALA A 58 -9.56 0.60 6.37
CA ALA A 58 -10.52 -0.46 6.61
C ALA A 58 -10.02 -1.44 7.68
N SER A 59 -10.82 -1.69 8.72
CA SER A 59 -10.54 -2.65 9.78
C SER A 59 -11.15 -4.00 9.40
N GLY A 60 -10.33 -4.92 8.92
CA GLY A 60 -10.78 -6.20 8.38
C GLY A 60 -11.22 -7.20 9.46
N GLY A 61 -12.33 -7.89 9.22
CA GLY A 61 -12.87 -8.96 10.05
C GLY A 61 -12.72 -10.35 9.43
N ALA A 62 -13.29 -11.37 10.09
CA ALA A 62 -13.21 -12.76 9.63
C ALA A 62 -13.78 -12.97 8.21
N ALA A 63 -14.84 -12.23 7.86
CA ALA A 63 -15.48 -12.35 6.56
C ALA A 63 -14.65 -11.70 5.43
N ASP A 64 -13.97 -10.58 5.69
CA ASP A 64 -13.00 -9.99 4.76
C ASP A 64 -11.83 -10.95 4.49
N VAL A 65 -11.34 -11.61 5.55
CA VAL A 65 -10.28 -12.63 5.45
C VAL A 65 -10.75 -13.84 4.64
N ALA A 66 -11.98 -14.32 4.86
CA ALA A 66 -12.55 -15.42 4.08
C ALA A 66 -12.63 -15.05 2.59
N ARG A 67 -13.17 -13.87 2.25
CA ARG A 67 -13.21 -13.36 0.86
C ARG A 67 -11.82 -13.27 0.22
N ALA A 68 -10.82 -12.82 0.97
CA ALA A 68 -9.44 -12.76 0.49
C ALA A 68 -8.83 -14.15 0.26
N ALA A 69 -9.10 -15.10 1.16
CA ALA A 69 -8.62 -16.48 1.07
C ALA A 69 -9.26 -17.21 -0.12
N ASP A 70 -10.58 -17.10 -0.29
CA ASP A 70 -11.32 -17.71 -1.39
C ASP A 70 -10.82 -17.19 -2.74
N ALA A 71 -10.61 -15.87 -2.87
CA ALA A 71 -10.04 -15.27 -4.08
C ALA A 71 -8.61 -15.76 -4.38
N ALA A 72 -7.79 -15.94 -3.34
CA ALA A 72 -6.45 -16.49 -3.49
C ALA A 72 -6.46 -17.96 -3.90
N GLU A 73 -7.37 -18.77 -3.35
CA GLU A 73 -7.57 -20.17 -3.72
C GLU A 73 -8.02 -20.31 -5.17
N GLU A 74 -9.00 -19.50 -5.60
CA GLU A 74 -9.48 -19.48 -6.98
C GLU A 74 -8.36 -19.11 -7.97
N ALA A 75 -7.55 -18.10 -7.64
CA ALA A 75 -6.43 -17.66 -8.48
C ALA A 75 -5.25 -18.64 -8.50
N PHE A 76 -5.11 -19.50 -7.49
CA PHE A 76 -3.93 -20.34 -7.30
C PHE A 76 -3.67 -21.27 -8.47
N GLY A 77 -4.72 -21.90 -9.01
CA GLY A 77 -4.59 -22.81 -10.15
C GLY A 77 -4.03 -22.13 -11.39
N ALA A 78 -4.54 -20.94 -11.74
CA ALA A 78 -4.04 -20.17 -12.88
C ALA A 78 -2.59 -19.70 -12.65
N TRP A 79 -2.31 -19.13 -11.48
CA TRP A 79 -1.00 -18.57 -11.15
C TRP A 79 0.11 -19.63 -11.07
N SER A 80 -0.15 -20.73 -10.37
CA SER A 80 0.83 -21.81 -10.18
C SER A 80 1.20 -22.50 -11.50
N ASN A 81 0.26 -22.60 -12.43
CA ASN A 81 0.46 -23.20 -13.75
C ASN A 81 1.10 -22.26 -14.78
N LEU A 82 1.31 -20.97 -14.47
CA LEU A 82 2.06 -20.09 -15.36
C LEU A 82 3.48 -20.62 -15.61
N ALA A 83 3.99 -20.42 -16.83
CA ALA A 83 5.39 -20.71 -17.11
C ALA A 83 6.31 -19.87 -16.21
N GLY A 84 7.44 -20.43 -15.79
CA GLY A 84 8.39 -19.70 -14.93
C GLY A 84 8.90 -18.41 -15.56
N THR A 85 9.03 -18.37 -16.90
CA THR A 85 9.38 -17.17 -17.66
C THR A 85 8.33 -16.07 -17.56
N GLU A 86 7.05 -16.43 -17.57
CA GLU A 86 5.95 -15.48 -17.47
C GLU A 86 5.82 -14.92 -16.05
N ARG A 87 5.93 -15.77 -15.02
CA ARG A 87 6.01 -15.29 -13.62
C ARG A 87 7.20 -14.36 -13.41
N LYS A 88 8.37 -14.72 -13.96
CA LYS A 88 9.57 -13.86 -13.94
C LYS A 88 9.27 -12.49 -14.56
N ARG A 89 8.61 -12.44 -15.71
CA ARG A 89 8.23 -11.18 -16.38
C ARG A 89 7.35 -10.31 -15.50
N ILE A 90 6.33 -10.90 -14.87
CA ILE A 90 5.41 -10.20 -13.96
C ILE A 90 6.16 -9.65 -12.74
N LEU A 91 6.99 -10.47 -12.10
CA LEU A 91 7.77 -10.06 -10.91
C LEU A 91 8.78 -8.95 -11.22
N HIS A 92 9.45 -9.00 -12.37
CA HIS A 92 10.33 -7.90 -12.79
C HIS A 92 9.55 -6.62 -13.06
N ASN A 93 8.38 -6.70 -13.70
CA ASN A 93 7.55 -5.52 -13.90
C ASN A 93 7.11 -4.89 -12.56
N VAL A 94 6.78 -5.70 -11.55
CA VAL A 94 6.50 -5.20 -10.19
C VAL A 94 7.74 -4.51 -9.61
N ALA A 95 8.92 -5.09 -9.74
CA ALA A 95 10.17 -4.49 -9.26
C ALA A 95 10.47 -3.15 -9.96
N ASP A 96 10.31 -3.09 -11.28
CA ASP A 96 10.52 -1.87 -12.06
C ASP A 96 9.58 -0.75 -11.61
N LEU A 97 8.29 -1.08 -11.36
CA LEU A 97 7.31 -0.13 -10.83
C LEU A 97 7.63 0.35 -9.41
N ILE A 98 8.18 -0.53 -8.55
CA ILE A 98 8.65 -0.13 -7.21
C ILE A 98 9.83 0.84 -7.33
N ILE A 99 10.78 0.56 -8.23
CA ILE A 99 11.95 1.43 -8.45
C ILE A 99 11.52 2.79 -9.01
N GLU A 100 10.59 2.80 -9.96
CA GLU A 100 10.02 4.01 -10.54
C GLU A 100 9.39 4.90 -9.45
N ARG A 101 8.72 4.29 -8.46
CA ARG A 101 8.02 4.99 -7.37
C ARG A 101 8.78 4.99 -6.05
N GLN A 102 10.09 4.70 -6.06
CA GLN A 102 10.85 4.47 -4.82
C GLN A 102 10.83 5.67 -3.85
N HIS A 103 10.83 6.90 -4.38
CA HIS A 103 10.81 8.10 -3.55
C HIS A 103 9.43 8.27 -2.88
N GLU A 104 8.34 8.12 -3.64
CA GLU A 104 6.98 8.12 -3.13
C GLU A 104 6.80 7.07 -2.01
N ILE A 105 7.24 5.84 -2.25
CA ILE A 105 7.14 4.75 -1.27
C ILE A 105 7.95 5.10 -0.02
N ALA A 106 9.19 5.57 -0.18
CA ALA A 106 10.07 5.88 0.94
C ALA A 106 9.54 7.02 1.82
N VAL A 107 9.08 8.13 1.22
CA VAL A 107 8.56 9.26 2.02
C VAL A 107 7.23 8.92 2.70
N THR A 108 6.39 8.09 2.05
CA THR A 108 5.14 7.59 2.65
C THR A 108 5.44 6.68 3.84
N GLU A 109 6.32 5.69 3.69
CA GLU A 109 6.75 4.79 4.76
C GLU A 109 7.38 5.56 5.93
N CYS A 110 8.22 6.56 5.65
CA CYS A 110 8.82 7.38 6.71
C CYS A 110 7.77 8.10 7.54
N MET A 111 6.70 8.61 6.92
CA MET A 111 5.61 9.28 7.64
C MET A 111 4.73 8.29 8.42
N ASP A 112 4.54 7.08 7.90
CA ASP A 112 3.70 6.04 8.54
C ASP A 112 4.39 5.36 9.71
N THR A 113 5.68 5.05 9.57
CA THR A 113 6.42 4.26 10.57
C THR A 113 7.41 5.06 11.40
N GLY A 114 7.66 6.33 11.06
CA GLY A 114 8.66 7.18 11.72
C GLY A 114 10.11 6.76 11.44
N GLN A 115 10.33 5.94 10.40
CA GLN A 115 11.67 5.52 10.03
C GLN A 115 12.44 6.68 9.38
N THR A 116 13.77 6.63 9.52
CA THR A 116 14.64 7.65 8.94
C THR A 116 14.81 7.42 7.44
N MET A 117 14.64 8.49 6.66
CA MET A 117 14.93 8.49 5.22
C MET A 117 16.43 8.24 4.99
N ARG A 118 16.78 7.28 4.12
CA ARG A 118 18.17 6.84 3.87
C ARG A 118 18.56 6.92 2.40
#